data_AF-A0A3E0Q6L7-F1
#
_entry.id   AF-A0A3E0Q6L7-F1
#
_cell.length_a   1.000
_cell.length_b   1.000
_cell.length_c   1.000
_cell.angle_alpha   90.00
_cell.angle_beta   90.00
_cell.angle_gamma   90.00
#
_symmetry.space_group_name_H-M   'P 1'
#
loop_
_entity.id
_entity.type
_entity.pdbx_description
1 polymer ?
#
loop_
_entity_poly.entity_id
_entity_poly.type
_entity_poly.pdbx_seq_one_letter_code
_entity_poly.pdbx_strand_id
1 'polypeptide(L)'
;MADRAFDRRNWTRGMLRAAGCLALLAVCGWFASAEEVQDDTRAEQKEALAAFNPLVGGWRGTGQPRRGSAKGAWRETAEWVWDFEDDGIALRYDVEDGKLFVSGRLTYDPETEHYTLTALIPGDMERSYTGAVEDEKLVLVSEADDSGEVHRLTVTHLNEKRMLVLHEKRSENQQTFFRVAEVGYTREGTRLASSDNSGPECIVTGGAGTMTVTYKGKTYYVCCSGCRQAFEADPEGIIAEAAERREKERQEAEANR
;
A
#
# COMPACT_ATOMS: atom_id res chain seq x y z
N MET A 1 -64.67 9.35 74.28
CA MET A 1 -64.98 8.20 73.40
C MET A 1 -63.64 7.57 73.09
N ALA A 2 -63.14 6.68 73.95
CA ALA A 2 -63.35 5.22 73.88
C ALA A 2 -62.73 4.65 72.59
N ASP A 3 -61.93 3.59 72.57
CA ASP A 3 -61.20 2.80 73.57
C ASP A 3 -60.42 1.78 72.69
N ARG A 4 -59.34 1.21 73.26
CA ARG A 4 -58.84 -0.16 72.98
C ARG A 4 -58.32 -0.58 71.60
N ALA A 5 -57.04 -0.96 71.68
CA ALA A 5 -56.41 -2.08 70.99
C ALA A 5 -57.25 -3.37 70.96
N PHE A 6 -57.10 -4.17 69.89
CA PHE A 6 -57.14 -5.63 70.03
C PHE A 6 -56.46 -6.37 68.86
N ASP A 7 -55.41 -7.12 69.23
CA ASP A 7 -54.81 -8.27 68.54
C ASP A 7 -55.87 -9.33 68.24
N ARG A 8 -55.77 -10.03 67.09
CA ARG A 8 -55.96 -11.48 67.03
C ARG A 8 -55.47 -12.12 65.74
N ARG A 9 -54.39 -12.87 65.92
CA ARG A 9 -53.97 -14.09 65.20
C ARG A 9 -55.12 -14.94 64.63
N ASN A 10 -54.92 -15.48 63.43
CA ASN A 10 -54.98 -16.92 63.11
C ASN A 10 -54.67 -17.11 61.60
N TRP A 11 -53.58 -17.78 61.24
CA TRP A 11 -53.55 -19.20 60.86
C TRP A 11 -54.51 -19.55 59.71
N THR A 12 -54.00 -19.71 58.47
CA THR A 12 -53.65 -21.03 57.90
C THR A 12 -53.22 -20.93 56.42
N ARG A 13 -52.09 -21.60 56.11
CA ARG A 13 -51.83 -22.52 54.98
C ARG A 13 -52.22 -22.10 53.53
N GLY A 14 -51.20 -22.17 52.67
CA GLY A 14 -51.22 -23.16 51.58
C GLY A 14 -51.26 -22.64 50.15
N MET A 15 -50.07 -22.50 49.56
CA MET A 15 -49.67 -22.84 48.18
C MET A 15 -50.78 -23.12 47.14
N LEU A 16 -50.78 -22.37 46.02
CA LEU A 16 -50.43 -22.90 44.68
C LEU A 16 -50.42 -21.79 43.58
N ARG A 17 -49.22 -21.59 42.98
CA ARG A 17 -48.87 -21.46 41.54
C ARG A 17 -49.73 -20.61 40.58
N ALA A 18 -49.10 -19.57 40.01
CA ALA A 18 -48.98 -19.28 38.56
C ALA A 18 -47.93 -18.16 38.38
N ALA A 19 -46.65 -18.44 38.14
CA ALA A 19 -46.03 -18.63 36.82
C ALA A 19 -46.32 -17.49 35.83
N GLY A 20 -45.76 -16.30 36.08
CA GLY A 20 -45.59 -15.24 35.09
C GLY A 20 -44.14 -15.24 34.58
N CYS A 21 -43.93 -15.72 33.36
CA CYS A 21 -42.64 -15.64 32.67
C CYS A 21 -42.29 -14.19 32.37
N LEU A 22 -41.35 -13.61 33.13
CA LEU A 22 -40.64 -12.40 32.72
C LEU A 22 -39.67 -12.78 31.59
N ALA A 23 -40.04 -12.46 30.36
CA ALA A 23 -39.12 -12.45 29.23
C ALA A 23 -38.19 -11.22 29.37
N LEU A 24 -37.03 -11.42 30.00
CA LEU A 24 -35.88 -10.52 29.89
C LEU A 24 -35.30 -10.68 28.48
N LEU A 25 -35.75 -9.84 27.54
CA LEU A 25 -35.03 -9.60 26.29
C LEU A 25 -33.74 -8.86 26.64
N ALA A 26 -32.68 -9.62 26.89
CA ALA A 26 -31.32 -9.10 26.84
C ALA A 26 -31.01 -8.75 25.39
N VAL A 27 -31.30 -7.50 25.00
CA VAL A 27 -30.72 -6.90 23.81
C VAL A 27 -29.26 -6.64 24.15
N CYS A 28 -28.41 -7.65 23.93
CA CYS A 28 -26.97 -7.45 23.85
C CYS A 28 -26.74 -6.56 22.61
N GLY A 29 -26.79 -5.25 22.81
CA GLY A 29 -26.27 -4.30 21.84
C GLY A 29 -24.78 -4.58 21.68
N TRP A 30 -24.41 -5.16 20.55
CA TRP A 30 -23.05 -5.28 20.09
C TRP A 30 -22.57 -3.86 19.76
N PHE A 31 -22.15 -3.11 20.77
CA PHE A 31 -21.37 -1.90 20.56
C PHE A 31 -19.98 -2.38 20.20
N ALA A 32 -19.70 -2.55 18.91
CA ALA A 32 -18.32 -2.59 18.43
C ALA A 32 -17.66 -1.29 18.90
N SER A 33 -16.53 -1.41 19.60
CA SER A 33 -15.84 -0.22 20.11
C SER A 33 -15.28 0.57 18.92
N ALA A 34 -15.27 1.91 18.98
CA ALA A 34 -14.72 2.72 17.89
C ALA A 34 -13.25 2.38 17.57
N GLU A 35 -12.50 1.92 18.59
CA GLU A 35 -11.14 1.38 18.44
C GLU A 35 -11.09 0.05 17.69
N GLU A 36 -12.07 -0.85 17.84
CA GLU A 36 -12.11 -2.13 17.09
C GLU A 36 -12.44 -1.88 15.62
N VAL A 37 -13.41 -1.00 15.33
CA VAL A 37 -13.78 -0.63 13.96
C VAL A 37 -12.62 0.04 13.22
N GLN A 38 -11.86 0.89 13.93
CA GLN A 38 -10.71 1.58 13.35
C GLN A 38 -9.52 0.63 13.08
N ASP A 39 -9.28 -0.37 13.95
CA ASP A 39 -8.23 -1.37 13.75
C ASP A 39 -8.57 -2.30 12.56
N ASP A 40 -9.83 -2.74 12.47
CA ASP A 40 -10.33 -3.54 11.32
C ASP A 40 -10.19 -2.76 10.00
N THR A 41 -10.60 -1.49 9.98
CA THR A 41 -10.48 -0.63 8.78
C THR A 41 -9.01 -0.47 8.36
N ARG A 42 -8.09 -0.28 9.31
CA ARG A 42 -6.65 -0.18 9.01
C ARG A 42 -6.09 -1.51 8.49
N ALA A 43 -6.54 -2.64 9.01
CA ALA A 43 -6.13 -3.96 8.52
C ALA A 43 -6.56 -4.17 7.06
N GLU A 44 -7.82 -3.84 6.73
CA GLU A 44 -8.35 -3.93 5.37
C GLU A 44 -7.63 -3.00 4.39
N GLN A 45 -7.37 -1.75 4.79
CA GLN A 45 -6.57 -0.80 4.00
C GLN A 45 -5.18 -1.36 3.68
N LYS A 46 -4.51 -1.91 4.69
CA LYS A 46 -3.18 -2.51 4.53
C LYS A 46 -3.22 -3.73 3.61
N GLU A 47 -4.20 -4.59 3.76
CA GLU A 47 -4.37 -5.78 2.92
C GLU A 47 -4.60 -5.41 1.46
N ALA A 48 -5.51 -4.47 1.18
CA ALA A 48 -5.78 -3.99 -0.17
C ALA A 48 -4.54 -3.36 -0.81
N LEU A 49 -3.84 -2.47 -0.09
CA LEU A 49 -2.62 -1.82 -0.59
C LEU A 49 -1.45 -2.80 -0.76
N ALA A 50 -1.42 -3.90 -0.02
CA ALA A 50 -0.39 -4.93 -0.16
C ALA A 50 -0.38 -5.60 -1.56
N ALA A 51 -1.48 -5.51 -2.31
CA ALA A 51 -1.52 -5.91 -3.72
C ALA A 51 -0.48 -5.18 -4.59
N PHE A 52 -0.05 -3.98 -4.18
CA PHE A 52 0.94 -3.16 -4.88
C PHE A 52 2.36 -3.27 -4.29
N ASN A 53 2.61 -4.20 -3.38
CA ASN A 53 3.97 -4.48 -2.88
C ASN A 53 5.03 -4.65 -3.98
N PRO A 54 4.75 -5.26 -5.16
CA PRO A 54 5.72 -5.32 -6.25
C PRO A 54 6.16 -3.95 -6.80
N LEU A 55 5.35 -2.90 -6.62
CA LEU A 55 5.71 -1.54 -7.03
C LEU A 55 6.69 -0.88 -6.06
N VAL A 56 6.63 -1.21 -4.76
CA VAL A 56 7.44 -0.58 -3.70
C VAL A 56 8.92 -0.65 -4.01
N GLY A 57 9.60 0.50 -4.03
CA GLY A 57 11.03 0.69 -4.34
C GLY A 57 11.27 1.70 -5.47
N GLY A 58 12.55 1.87 -5.84
CA GLY A 58 13.01 2.85 -6.82
C GLY A 58 12.92 2.40 -8.28
N TRP A 59 12.66 3.34 -9.17
CA TRP A 59 12.44 3.15 -10.60
C TRP A 59 13.05 4.28 -11.44
N ARG A 60 13.58 3.90 -12.61
CA ARG A 60 14.01 4.84 -13.66
C ARG A 60 13.02 4.82 -14.81
N GLY A 61 12.42 5.95 -15.08
CA GLY A 61 11.37 6.17 -16.07
C GLY A 61 11.89 6.75 -17.38
N THR A 62 11.19 6.44 -18.47
CA THR A 62 11.24 7.22 -19.71
C THR A 62 9.82 7.49 -20.16
N GLY A 63 9.42 8.76 -20.06
CA GLY A 63 8.12 9.24 -20.51
C GLY A 63 8.09 9.46 -22.01
N GLN A 64 7.06 8.93 -22.67
CA GLN A 64 6.86 9.05 -24.12
C GLN A 64 5.45 9.51 -24.43
N PRO A 65 5.28 10.76 -24.94
CA PRO A 65 3.99 11.24 -25.44
C PRO A 65 3.46 10.37 -26.58
N ARG A 66 4.36 9.94 -27.48
CA ARG A 66 4.06 9.01 -28.57
C ARG A 66 4.92 7.77 -28.42
N ARG A 67 4.27 6.61 -28.34
CA ARG A 67 4.94 5.30 -28.21
C ARG A 67 5.99 5.12 -29.30
N GLY A 68 7.21 4.73 -28.91
CA GLY A 68 8.30 4.46 -29.85
C GLY A 68 8.92 5.73 -30.48
N SER A 69 8.56 6.93 -30.02
CA SER A 69 9.14 8.18 -30.49
C SER A 69 9.93 8.88 -29.38
N ALA A 70 11.11 9.41 -29.71
CA ALA A 70 11.88 10.27 -28.82
C ALA A 70 11.38 11.72 -28.79
N LYS A 71 10.47 12.11 -29.70
CA LYS A 71 9.99 13.49 -29.80
C LYS A 71 9.15 13.85 -28.56
N GLY A 72 9.67 14.79 -27.76
CA GLY A 72 9.03 15.23 -26.52
C GLY A 72 9.19 14.25 -25.36
N ALA A 73 9.96 13.17 -25.54
CA ALA A 73 10.27 12.22 -24.49
C ALA A 73 11.11 12.88 -23.39
N TRP A 74 11.01 12.35 -22.17
CA TRP A 74 11.79 12.80 -21.03
C TRP A 74 12.20 11.61 -20.17
N ARG A 75 13.10 11.85 -19.22
CA ARG A 75 13.47 10.90 -18.18
C ARG A 75 12.97 11.44 -16.85
N GLU A 76 12.57 10.52 -15.98
CA GLU A 76 12.20 10.79 -14.60
C GLU A 76 12.65 9.62 -13.74
N THR A 77 12.79 9.83 -12.44
CA THR A 77 12.92 8.77 -11.43
C THR A 77 11.66 8.74 -10.59
N ALA A 78 11.35 7.58 -10.04
CA ALA A 78 10.23 7.48 -9.12
C ALA A 78 10.47 6.43 -8.05
N GLU A 79 9.87 6.63 -6.87
CA GLU A 79 9.92 5.68 -5.77
C GLU A 79 8.51 5.43 -5.26
N TRP A 80 8.16 4.17 -5.05
CA TRP A 80 6.97 3.79 -4.30
C TRP A 80 7.38 3.39 -2.88
N VAL A 81 6.76 4.01 -1.87
CA VAL A 81 7.05 3.72 -0.47
C VAL A 81 5.77 3.56 0.33
N TRP A 82 5.82 2.69 1.34
CA TRP A 82 4.76 2.64 2.35
C TRP A 82 4.74 3.92 3.17
N ASP A 83 3.54 4.42 3.41
CA ASP A 83 3.27 5.61 4.17
C ASP A 83 2.22 5.28 5.26
N PHE A 84 2.56 5.54 6.52
CA PHE A 84 1.79 5.14 7.70
C PHE A 84 1.53 6.35 8.60
N GLU A 85 1.02 7.43 8.02
CA GLU A 85 0.62 8.64 8.77
C GLU A 85 -0.64 8.41 9.64
N ASP A 86 -0.91 9.38 10.52
CA ASP A 86 -2.01 9.31 11.49
C ASP A 86 -3.40 9.30 10.81
N ASP A 87 -3.48 9.85 9.60
CA ASP A 87 -4.71 9.98 8.81
C ASP A 87 -5.05 8.72 7.99
N GLY A 88 -4.16 7.71 7.94
CA GLY A 88 -4.43 6.46 7.24
C GLY A 88 -3.18 5.72 6.76
N ILE A 89 -3.41 4.55 6.16
CA ILE A 89 -2.37 3.76 5.50
C ILE A 89 -2.40 4.07 4.00
N ALA A 90 -1.23 4.34 3.43
CA ALA A 90 -1.09 4.70 2.03
C ALA A 90 0.17 4.10 1.39
N LEU A 91 0.21 4.16 0.06
CA LEU A 91 1.43 4.06 -0.72
C LEU A 91 1.72 5.42 -1.34
N ARG A 92 2.89 5.97 -1.05
CA ARG A 92 3.36 7.21 -1.66
C ARG A 92 4.18 6.90 -2.90
N TYR A 93 3.91 7.61 -3.97
CA TYR A 93 4.57 7.56 -5.26
C TYR A 93 5.27 8.89 -5.50
N ASP A 94 6.57 8.97 -5.23
CA ASP A 94 7.36 10.18 -5.42
C ASP A 94 8.01 10.18 -6.80
N VAL A 95 7.97 11.30 -7.52
CA VAL A 95 8.51 11.42 -8.87
C VAL A 95 9.47 12.62 -8.94
N GLU A 96 10.72 12.37 -9.34
CA GLU A 96 11.71 13.41 -9.56
C GLU A 96 11.92 13.64 -11.06
N ASP A 97 12.14 14.91 -11.44
CA ASP A 97 12.23 15.37 -12.84
C ASP A 97 11.01 15.01 -13.69
N GLY A 98 9.89 14.69 -13.05
CA GLY A 98 8.63 14.35 -13.68
C GLY A 98 7.97 15.52 -14.39
N LYS A 99 7.32 15.24 -15.53
CA LYS A 99 6.55 16.25 -16.27
C LYS A 99 5.06 16.24 -15.96
N LEU A 100 4.56 15.13 -15.43
CA LEU A 100 3.13 14.91 -15.24
C LEU A 100 2.78 14.90 -13.76
N PHE A 101 3.56 14.23 -12.92
CA PHE A 101 3.43 14.23 -11.45
C PHE A 101 4.75 14.65 -10.78
N VAL A 102 4.61 15.17 -9.57
CA VAL A 102 5.67 15.38 -8.56
C VAL A 102 5.56 14.31 -7.49
N SER A 103 4.35 14.02 -7.04
CA SER A 103 4.08 12.90 -6.12
C SER A 103 2.64 12.44 -6.24
N GLY A 104 2.30 11.32 -5.58
CA GLY A 104 0.93 10.94 -5.32
C GLY A 104 0.81 10.05 -4.10
N ARG A 105 -0.32 10.15 -3.40
CA ARG A 105 -0.62 9.34 -2.22
C ARG A 105 -1.83 8.44 -2.52
N LEU A 106 -1.60 7.13 -2.57
CA LEU A 106 -2.60 6.11 -2.88
C LEU A 106 -3.17 5.53 -1.60
N THR A 107 -4.46 5.72 -1.37
CA THR A 107 -5.22 5.16 -0.25
C THR A 107 -6.27 4.18 -0.76
N TYR A 108 -6.88 3.43 0.16
CA TYR A 108 -8.00 2.54 -0.10
C TYR A 108 -9.14 2.85 0.86
N ASP A 109 -10.37 2.83 0.35
CA ASP A 109 -11.59 2.96 1.11
C ASP A 109 -12.33 1.61 1.13
N PRO A 110 -12.36 0.89 2.27
CA PRO A 110 -13.06 -0.39 2.37
C PRO A 110 -14.58 -0.30 2.16
N GLU A 111 -15.22 0.85 2.41
CA GLU A 111 -16.68 0.98 2.25
C GLU A 111 -17.07 1.00 0.76
N THR A 112 -16.25 1.65 -0.06
CA THR A 112 -16.50 1.80 -1.49
C THR A 112 -15.70 0.82 -2.35
N GLU A 113 -14.76 0.08 -1.75
CA GLU A 113 -13.79 -0.80 -2.41
C GLU A 113 -12.96 -0.09 -3.50
N HIS A 114 -12.77 1.23 -3.33
CA HIS A 114 -12.07 2.07 -4.29
C HIS A 114 -10.71 2.52 -3.77
N TYR A 115 -9.76 2.63 -4.70
CA TYR A 115 -8.49 3.30 -4.48
C TYR A 115 -8.61 4.78 -4.84
N THR A 116 -7.99 5.63 -4.03
CA THR A 116 -7.88 7.07 -4.31
C THR A 116 -6.42 7.48 -4.36
N LEU A 117 -6.01 8.11 -5.47
CA LEU A 117 -4.68 8.71 -5.62
C LEU A 117 -4.82 10.24 -5.60
N THR A 118 -4.32 10.87 -4.54
CA THR A 118 -4.14 12.32 -4.48
C THR A 118 -2.78 12.67 -5.06
N ALA A 119 -2.75 13.20 -6.28
CA ALA A 119 -1.51 13.51 -7.00
C ALA A 119 -1.16 14.99 -6.96
N LEU A 120 0.09 15.31 -6.67
CA LEU A 120 0.68 16.63 -6.87
C LEU A 120 1.27 16.71 -8.29
N ILE A 121 0.90 17.74 -9.03
CA ILE A 121 1.31 17.98 -10.42
C ILE A 121 2.25 19.19 -10.47
N PRO A 122 3.18 19.28 -11.43
CA PRO A 122 4.05 20.45 -11.57
C PRO A 122 3.25 21.76 -11.59
N GLY A 123 3.66 22.72 -10.76
CA GLY A 123 2.94 23.97 -10.53
C GLY A 123 2.02 23.96 -9.30
N ASP A 124 2.24 23.03 -8.37
CA ASP A 124 1.53 22.90 -7.08
C ASP A 124 0.01 22.70 -7.22
N MET A 125 -0.42 22.08 -8.32
CA MET A 125 -1.81 21.71 -8.54
C MET A 125 -2.05 20.29 -8.02
N GLU A 126 -3.05 20.14 -7.18
CA GLU A 126 -3.51 18.84 -6.72
C GLU A 126 -4.58 18.28 -7.67
N ARG A 127 -4.57 16.97 -7.90
CA ARG A 127 -5.66 16.26 -8.58
C ARG A 127 -5.93 14.93 -7.89
N SER A 128 -7.18 14.70 -7.54
CA SER A 128 -7.66 13.41 -7.05
C SER A 128 -8.09 12.51 -8.21
N TYR A 129 -7.76 11.23 -8.09
CA TYR A 129 -8.21 10.17 -8.98
C TYR A 129 -8.81 9.04 -8.14
N THR A 130 -9.92 8.46 -8.60
CA THR A 130 -10.57 7.33 -7.93
C THR A 130 -10.77 6.17 -8.92
N GLY A 131 -10.65 4.94 -8.44
CA GLY A 131 -10.89 3.78 -9.28
C GLY A 131 -10.57 2.45 -8.61
N ALA A 132 -10.27 1.43 -9.42
CA ALA A 132 -10.16 0.05 -8.96
C ALA A 132 -9.09 -0.71 -9.76
N VAL A 133 -8.83 -1.96 -9.37
CA VAL A 133 -8.02 -2.88 -10.18
C VAL A 133 -8.92 -3.54 -11.23
N GLU A 134 -8.59 -3.34 -12.50
CA GLU A 134 -9.27 -3.92 -13.67
C GLU A 134 -8.24 -4.64 -14.55
N ASP A 135 -8.48 -5.90 -14.90
CA ASP A 135 -7.56 -6.72 -15.73
C ASP A 135 -6.09 -6.64 -15.24
N GLU A 136 -5.87 -6.81 -13.94
CA GLU A 136 -4.56 -6.73 -13.26
C GLU A 136 -3.87 -5.36 -13.34
N LYS A 137 -4.62 -4.30 -13.65
CA LYS A 137 -4.13 -2.91 -13.74
C LYS A 137 -4.88 -2.03 -12.77
N LEU A 138 -4.17 -1.15 -12.08
CA LEU A 138 -4.82 -0.08 -11.32
C LEU A 138 -5.28 1.01 -12.29
N VAL A 139 -6.58 1.19 -12.43
CA VAL A 139 -7.20 2.19 -13.31
C VAL A 139 -7.88 3.24 -12.45
N LEU A 140 -7.42 4.49 -12.54
CA LEU A 140 -7.92 5.61 -11.74
C LEU A 140 -8.35 6.76 -12.65
N VAL A 141 -9.50 7.36 -12.36
CA VAL A 141 -10.09 8.44 -13.17
C VAL A 141 -10.35 9.65 -12.27
N SER A 142 -10.00 10.84 -12.73
CA SER A 142 -10.31 12.08 -12.02
C SER A 142 -11.74 12.53 -12.30
N GLU A 143 -12.25 13.42 -11.46
CA GLU A 143 -13.35 14.28 -11.88
C GLU A 143 -12.89 15.26 -12.98
N ALA A 144 -13.85 15.95 -13.60
CA ALA A 144 -13.55 16.98 -14.58
C ALA A 144 -12.94 18.20 -13.87
N ASP A 145 -11.83 18.72 -14.40
CA ASP A 145 -11.25 19.97 -13.91
C ASP A 145 -12.02 21.21 -14.40
N ASP A 146 -11.56 22.40 -14.02
CA ASP A 146 -12.16 23.68 -14.40
C ASP A 146 -12.24 23.90 -15.93
N SER A 147 -11.45 23.15 -16.71
CA SER A 147 -11.47 23.17 -18.18
C SER A 147 -12.35 22.09 -18.81
N GLY A 148 -13.03 21.29 -17.98
CA GLY A 148 -13.84 20.15 -18.41
C GLY A 148 -12.98 18.97 -18.88
N GLU A 149 -11.69 18.91 -18.53
CA GLU A 149 -10.82 17.78 -18.83
C GLU A 149 -10.91 16.72 -17.73
N VAL A 150 -11.11 15.48 -18.15
CA VAL A 150 -11.08 14.29 -17.29
C VAL A 150 -9.82 13.51 -17.59
N HIS A 151 -9.08 13.15 -16.55
CA HIS A 151 -7.82 12.44 -16.67
C HIS A 151 -7.96 11.00 -16.22
N ARG A 152 -7.19 10.10 -16.86
CA ARG A 152 -7.08 8.70 -16.45
C ARG A 152 -5.63 8.33 -16.26
N LEU A 153 -5.37 7.63 -15.17
CA LEU A 153 -4.10 7.00 -14.85
C LEU A 153 -4.29 5.48 -14.91
N THR A 154 -3.38 4.78 -15.58
CA THR A 154 -3.34 3.32 -15.53
C THR A 154 -1.94 2.87 -15.16
N VAL A 155 -1.83 2.18 -14.01
CA VAL A 155 -0.58 1.58 -13.56
C VAL A 155 -0.63 0.08 -13.88
N THR A 156 0.35 -0.39 -14.63
CA THR A 156 0.48 -1.80 -15.02
C THR A 156 1.82 -2.34 -14.55
N HIS A 157 1.79 -3.28 -13.62
CA HIS A 157 2.95 -4.07 -13.25
C HIS A 157 3.13 -5.19 -14.29
N LEU A 158 4.21 -5.16 -15.06
CA LEU A 158 4.47 -6.19 -16.09
C LEU A 158 5.26 -7.38 -15.53
N ASN A 159 6.24 -7.08 -14.67
CA ASN A 159 7.08 -8.00 -13.93
C ASN A 159 7.92 -7.20 -12.93
N GLU A 160 8.68 -7.90 -12.08
CA GLU A 160 9.56 -7.31 -11.06
C GLU A 160 10.47 -6.18 -11.59
N LYS A 161 10.88 -6.23 -12.86
CA LYS A 161 11.80 -5.25 -13.45
C LYS A 161 11.09 -4.12 -14.18
N ARG A 162 9.80 -4.23 -14.50
CA ARG A 162 9.09 -3.32 -15.41
C ARG A 162 7.68 -3.01 -14.93
N MET A 163 7.39 -1.72 -14.86
CA MET A 163 6.03 -1.20 -14.76
C MET A 163 5.79 -0.14 -15.84
N LEU A 164 4.53 0.08 -16.19
CA LEU A 164 4.08 1.15 -17.06
C LEU A 164 3.10 2.03 -16.30
N VAL A 165 3.23 3.35 -16.49
CA VAL A 165 2.24 4.33 -16.03
C VAL A 165 1.74 5.08 -17.25
N LEU A 166 0.46 4.87 -17.59
CA LEU A 166 -0.19 5.51 -18.72
C LEU A 166 -1.06 6.67 -18.23
N HIS A 167 -0.80 7.85 -18.79
CA HIS A 167 -1.58 9.05 -18.57
C HIS A 167 -2.40 9.35 -19.82
N GLU A 168 -3.70 9.50 -19.63
CA GLU A 168 -4.64 9.85 -20.67
C GLU A 168 -5.54 10.99 -20.23
N LYS A 169 -6.18 11.63 -21.21
CA LYS A 169 -7.22 12.62 -20.95
C LYS A 169 -8.33 12.56 -21.99
N ARG A 170 -9.52 12.99 -21.62
CA ARG A 170 -10.59 13.36 -22.55
C ARG A 170 -11.14 14.72 -22.16
N SER A 171 -11.59 15.50 -23.13
CA SER A 171 -12.41 16.68 -22.85
C SER A 171 -13.88 16.28 -22.71
N GLU A 172 -14.69 17.17 -22.16
CA GLU A 172 -16.16 17.03 -22.05
C GLU A 172 -16.83 16.49 -23.32
N ASN A 173 -16.47 17.04 -24.49
CA ASN A 173 -17.06 16.67 -25.79
C ASN A 173 -16.50 15.38 -26.43
N GLN A 174 -15.53 14.73 -25.79
CA GLN A 174 -14.85 13.54 -26.32
C GLN A 174 -15.27 12.30 -25.55
N GLN A 175 -15.66 11.26 -26.28
CA GLN A 175 -16.09 9.98 -25.72
C GLN A 175 -14.92 9.03 -25.42
N THR A 176 -13.73 9.32 -25.92
CA THR A 176 -12.57 8.45 -25.82
C THR A 176 -11.42 9.18 -25.14
N PHE A 177 -10.65 8.44 -24.35
CA PHE A 177 -9.41 8.91 -23.75
C PHE A 177 -8.29 8.91 -24.79
N PHE A 178 -7.50 9.99 -24.78
CA PHE A 178 -6.33 10.16 -25.62
C PHE A 178 -5.08 10.12 -24.76
N ARG A 179 -4.07 9.39 -25.24
CA ARG A 179 -2.76 9.33 -24.60
C ARG A 179 -2.13 10.72 -24.51
N VAL A 180 -1.84 11.13 -23.28
CA VAL A 180 -0.96 12.27 -22.98
C VAL A 180 0.48 11.80 -23.07
N ALA A 181 0.80 10.74 -22.32
CA ALA A 181 2.06 10.01 -22.39
C ALA A 181 1.95 8.68 -21.65
N GLU A 182 2.91 7.78 -21.87
CA GLU A 182 3.16 6.72 -20.89
C GLU A 182 4.63 6.71 -20.52
N VAL A 183 4.87 6.40 -19.25
CA VAL A 183 6.18 6.28 -18.67
C VAL A 183 6.49 4.81 -18.54
N GLY A 184 7.53 4.38 -19.25
CA GLY A 184 8.09 3.06 -19.10
C GLY A 184 9.13 3.07 -18.00
N TYR A 185 8.82 2.44 -16.87
CA TYR A 185 9.73 2.34 -15.75
C TYR A 185 10.54 1.04 -15.77
N THR A 186 11.78 1.14 -15.32
CA THR A 186 12.70 0.04 -15.09
C THR A 186 13.17 0.10 -13.66
N ARG A 187 13.12 -1.02 -12.96
CA ARG A 187 13.55 -1.10 -11.57
C ARG A 187 14.96 -0.56 -11.41
N GLU A 188 15.19 0.28 -10.41
CA GLU A 188 16.52 0.79 -10.11
C GLU A 188 17.51 -0.34 -9.86
N GLY A 189 18.76 -0.10 -10.25
CA GLY A 189 19.80 -1.14 -10.20
C GLY A 189 19.70 -2.25 -11.26
N THR A 190 18.59 -2.35 -12.01
CA THR A 190 18.46 -3.33 -13.11
C THR A 190 18.73 -2.67 -14.46
N ARG A 191 19.26 -3.41 -15.45
CA ARG A 191 19.39 -2.92 -16.84
C ARG A 191 18.29 -3.53 -17.72
N LEU A 192 17.77 -2.70 -18.63
CA LEU A 192 16.75 -3.07 -19.61
C LEU A 192 17.16 -4.20 -20.59
N ALA A 193 18.47 -4.43 -20.73
CA ALA A 193 19.06 -5.33 -21.72
C ALA A 193 20.07 -6.30 -21.11
N SER A 194 19.77 -6.88 -19.95
CA SER A 194 20.52 -8.05 -19.48
C SER A 194 19.60 -9.00 -18.71
N SER A 195 19.54 -10.24 -19.20
CA SER A 195 18.81 -11.37 -18.61
C SER A 195 19.44 -11.87 -17.29
N ASP A 196 20.57 -11.33 -16.86
CA ASP A 196 21.21 -11.75 -15.61
C ASP A 196 21.24 -10.61 -14.60
N ASN A 197 20.45 -10.73 -13.53
CA ASN A 197 20.72 -10.07 -12.26
C ASN A 197 21.69 -10.95 -11.44
N SER A 198 22.80 -11.40 -12.04
CA SER A 198 23.88 -12.11 -11.35
C SER A 198 24.87 -11.13 -10.67
N GLY A 199 24.34 -10.04 -10.12
CA GLY A 199 25.12 -9.15 -9.28
C GLY A 199 25.50 -9.86 -7.97
N PRO A 200 26.60 -9.47 -7.30
CA PRO A 200 26.96 -10.00 -5.99
C PRO A 200 25.81 -9.79 -5.00
N GLU A 201 25.57 -10.77 -4.13
CA GLU A 201 24.46 -10.78 -3.18
C GLU A 201 24.45 -9.55 -2.27
N CYS A 202 23.29 -8.91 -2.12
CA CYS A 202 23.00 -7.88 -1.14
C CYS A 202 23.10 -8.50 0.26
N ILE A 203 23.98 -7.98 1.10
CA ILE A 203 24.21 -8.57 2.42
C ILE A 203 22.99 -8.47 3.34
N VAL A 204 22.18 -7.41 3.19
CA VAL A 204 20.96 -7.20 3.99
C VAL A 204 19.86 -8.18 3.57
N THR A 205 19.50 -8.17 2.29
CA THR A 205 18.26 -8.80 1.82
C THR A 205 18.45 -10.09 1.02
N GLY A 206 19.67 -10.48 0.66
CA GLY A 206 19.93 -11.64 -0.21
C GLY A 206 19.66 -11.39 -1.71
N GLY A 207 19.08 -10.24 -2.07
CA GLY A 207 18.81 -9.86 -3.47
C GLY A 207 20.07 -9.46 -4.25
N ALA A 208 19.92 -8.98 -5.49
CA ALA A 208 21.06 -8.50 -6.28
C ALA A 208 21.62 -7.18 -5.73
N GLY A 209 22.88 -7.16 -5.33
CA GLY A 209 23.60 -5.96 -4.89
C GLY A 209 24.03 -5.08 -6.07
N THR A 210 23.79 -3.78 -5.94
CA THR A 210 23.99 -2.78 -7.00
C THR A 210 24.91 -1.64 -6.54
N MET A 211 25.18 -1.56 -5.24
CA MET A 211 26.01 -0.54 -4.59
C MET A 211 26.96 -1.20 -3.60
N THR A 212 28.08 -0.55 -3.28
CA THR A 212 29.06 -1.06 -2.30
C THR A 212 29.00 -0.30 -0.97
N VAL A 213 29.32 -1.01 0.10
CA VAL A 213 29.56 -0.49 1.46
C VAL A 213 30.84 -1.13 2.00
N THR A 214 31.57 -0.43 2.88
CA THR A 214 32.84 -0.93 3.43
C THR A 214 32.79 -0.99 4.93
N TYR A 215 33.16 -2.13 5.51
CA TYR A 215 33.26 -2.30 6.95
C TYR A 215 34.48 -3.14 7.32
N LYS A 216 35.28 -2.66 8.29
CA LYS A 216 36.54 -3.30 8.72
C LYS A 216 37.48 -3.70 7.56
N GLY A 217 37.56 -2.84 6.54
CA GLY A 217 38.41 -3.08 5.35
C GLY A 217 37.89 -4.13 4.38
N LYS A 218 36.67 -4.66 4.59
CA LYS A 218 35.98 -5.57 3.67
C LYS A 218 34.88 -4.82 2.91
N THR A 219 34.76 -5.09 1.62
CA THR A 219 33.70 -4.55 0.77
C THR A 219 32.52 -5.50 0.73
N TYR A 220 31.33 -4.97 0.97
CA TYR A 220 30.05 -5.65 0.91
C TYR A 220 29.14 -4.95 -0.12
N TYR A 221 28.10 -5.65 -0.56
CA TYR A 221 27.18 -5.16 -1.57
C TYR A 221 25.78 -4.98 -0.98
N VAL A 222 25.08 -3.93 -1.41
CA VAL A 222 23.71 -3.61 -1.00
C VAL A 222 22.88 -3.22 -2.22
N CYS A 223 21.57 -3.41 -2.17
CA CYS A 223 20.68 -3.16 -3.32
C CYS A 223 20.13 -1.73 -3.39
N CYS A 224 20.12 -0.97 -2.28
CA CYS A 224 19.60 0.39 -2.21
C CYS A 224 20.19 1.21 -1.04
N SER A 225 19.87 2.49 -0.98
CA SER A 225 20.24 3.42 0.11
C SER A 225 19.69 3.00 1.48
N GLY A 226 18.49 2.40 1.53
CA GLY A 226 17.93 1.83 2.76
C GLY A 226 18.77 0.69 3.31
N CYS A 227 19.23 -0.23 2.45
CA CYS A 227 20.13 -1.31 2.84
C CYS A 227 21.52 -0.80 3.25
N ARG A 228 22.00 0.30 2.65
CA ARG A 228 23.21 0.99 3.12
C ARG A 228 23.04 1.49 4.55
N GLN A 229 21.95 2.20 4.83
CA GLN A 229 21.68 2.75 6.16
C GLN A 229 21.54 1.63 7.20
N ALA A 230 20.83 0.55 6.87
CA ALA A 230 20.69 -0.61 7.75
C ALA A 230 22.06 -1.26 8.06
N PHE A 231 22.90 -1.43 7.03
CA PHE A 231 24.25 -1.97 7.21
C PHE A 231 25.17 -1.03 8.00
N GLU A 232 25.04 0.29 7.84
CA GLU A 232 25.81 1.26 8.62
C GLU A 232 25.35 1.34 10.08
N ALA A 233 24.06 1.11 10.34
CA ALA A 233 23.47 1.11 11.69
C ALA A 233 23.86 -0.13 12.51
N ASP A 234 23.81 -1.32 11.90
CA ASP A 234 24.26 -2.57 12.54
C ASP A 234 25.01 -3.50 11.56
N PRO A 235 26.29 -3.19 11.28
CA PRO A 235 27.08 -3.97 10.34
C PRO A 235 27.38 -5.39 10.84
N GLU A 236 27.58 -5.58 12.14
CA GLU A 236 27.93 -6.90 12.69
C GLU A 236 26.73 -7.85 12.70
N GLY A 237 25.55 -7.35 13.10
CA GLY A 237 24.30 -8.14 13.07
C GLY A 237 23.93 -8.56 11.65
N ILE A 238 24.02 -7.65 10.69
CA ILE A 238 23.72 -7.97 9.28
C ILE A 238 24.74 -8.94 8.67
N ILE A 239 26.02 -8.86 9.05
CA ILE A 239 27.02 -9.85 8.60
C ILE A 239 26.73 -11.24 9.18
N ALA A 240 26.28 -11.33 10.44
CA ALA A 240 25.92 -12.59 11.07
C ALA A 240 24.66 -13.20 10.44
N GLU A 241 23.61 -12.41 10.25
CA GLU A 241 22.36 -12.86 9.62
C GLU A 241 22.59 -13.35 8.18
N ALA A 242 23.42 -12.64 7.41
CA ALA A 242 23.79 -13.07 6.07
C ALA A 242 24.58 -14.39 6.06
N ALA A 243 25.40 -14.64 7.08
CA ALA A 243 26.12 -15.91 7.22
C ALA A 243 25.17 -17.06 7.56
N GLU A 244 24.20 -16.84 8.44
CA GLU A 244 23.17 -17.83 8.79
C GLU A 244 22.25 -18.16 7.61
N ARG A 245 21.84 -17.15 6.83
CA ARG A 245 21.04 -17.36 5.61
C ARG A 245 21.76 -18.23 4.59
N ARG A 246 23.03 -17.91 4.29
CA ARG A 246 23.86 -18.72 3.36
C ARG A 246 24.06 -20.15 3.84
N GLU A 247 24.17 -20.35 5.15
CA GLU A 247 24.28 -21.69 5.74
C GLU A 247 22.99 -22.49 5.55
N LYS A 248 21.82 -21.89 5.81
CA LYS A 248 20.51 -22.54 5.60
C LYS A 248 20.30 -22.88 4.12
N GLU A 249 20.57 -21.94 3.22
CA GLU A 249 20.45 -22.17 1.77
C GLU A 249 21.38 -23.29 1.29
N ARG A 250 22.59 -23.39 1.83
CA ARG A 250 23.51 -24.50 1.54
C ARG A 250 22.96 -25.84 2.03
N GLN A 251 22.45 -25.89 3.25
CA GLN A 251 21.87 -27.12 3.83
C GLN A 251 20.64 -27.58 3.06
N GLU A 252 19.77 -26.65 2.64
CA GLU A 252 18.61 -26.94 1.81
C GLU A 252 19.01 -27.43 0.41
N ALA A 253 20.05 -26.85 -0.20
CA ALA A 253 20.57 -27.31 -1.48
C ALA A 253 21.20 -28.71 -1.41
N GLU A 254 21.83 -29.06 -0.29
CA GLU A 254 22.37 -30.40 -0.03
C GLU A 254 21.28 -31.42 0.28
N ALA A 255 20.20 -31.02 0.94
CA ALA A 255 19.04 -31.87 1.24
C ALA A 255 18.18 -32.18 0.01
N ASN A 256 18.16 -31.29 -0.98
CA ASN A 256 17.41 -31.44 -2.23
C ASN A 256 18.21 -32.13 -3.35
N ARG A 257 19.40 -32.66 -3.05
CA ARG A 257 20.30 -33.33 -4.00
C ARG A 257 20.31 -34.83 -3.80
#